data_AF-A0A2M7YIV3-F1
#
_entry.id   AF-A0A2M7YIV3-F1
#
_cell.length_a   1.000
_cell.length_b   1.000
_cell.length_c   1.000
_cell.angle_alpha   90.00
_cell.angle_beta   90.00
_cell.angle_gamma   90.00
#
_symmetry.space_group_name_H-M   'P 1'
#
loop_
_entity.id
_entity.type
_entity.pdbx_description
1 polymer ?
#
loop_
_entity_poly.entity_id
_entity_poly.type
_entity_poly.pdbx_seq_one_letter_code
_entity_poly.pdbx_strand_id
1 'polypeptide(L)'
;MNNNKVKFTSEIINKIFRDPSIQYGLKEFEEYRPEEVLEISEKEKGKYYINCLKRNKDILVFNAEKNLAKPEEIIRQLWIHKLNKYYGYSLERIDLEKDIRFGHE
;
A
#
# COMPACT_ATOMS: atom_id res chain seq x y z
N MET A 1 -15.04 7.07 -5.09
CA MET A 1 -14.68 5.87 -5.89
C MET A 1 -15.93 5.08 -6.23
N ASN A 2 -15.92 4.28 -7.30
CA ASN A 2 -17.02 3.36 -7.64
C ASN A 2 -17.07 2.20 -6.63
N ASN A 3 -18.26 1.82 -6.13
CA ASN A 3 -18.44 0.74 -5.13
C ASN A 3 -17.80 -0.59 -5.55
N ASN A 4 -17.84 -0.93 -6.84
CA ASN A 4 -17.20 -2.15 -7.36
C ASN A 4 -15.68 -2.12 -7.20
N LYS A 5 -15.07 -0.94 -7.34
CA LYS A 5 -13.61 -0.75 -7.20
C LYS A 5 -13.18 -0.87 -5.75
N VAL A 6 -13.95 -0.28 -4.83
CA VAL A 6 -13.72 -0.39 -3.38
C VAL A 6 -13.79 -1.85 -2.93
N LYS A 7 -14.81 -2.59 -3.38
CA LYS A 7 -14.93 -4.02 -3.10
C LYS A 7 -13.73 -4.81 -3.63
N PHE A 8 -13.35 -4.59 -4.88
CA PHE A 8 -12.17 -5.24 -5.48
C PHE A 8 -10.88 -4.96 -4.70
N THR A 9 -10.60 -3.69 -4.36
CA THR A 9 -9.44 -3.33 -3.55
C THR A 9 -9.45 -4.06 -2.21
N SER A 10 -10.59 -4.08 -1.52
CA SER A 10 -10.76 -4.77 -0.23
C SER A 10 -10.45 -6.27 -0.35
N GLU A 11 -10.94 -6.94 -1.40
CA GLU A 11 -10.65 -8.35 -1.67
C GLU A 11 -9.14 -8.62 -1.85
N ILE A 12 -8.42 -7.74 -2.55
CA ILE A 12 -6.97 -7.91 -2.75
C ILE A 12 -6.20 -7.62 -1.46
N ILE A 13 -6.59 -6.59 -0.70
CA ILE A 13 -5.99 -6.30 0.61
C ILE A 13 -6.16 -7.51 1.55
N ASN A 14 -7.36 -8.11 1.61
CA ASN A 14 -7.58 -9.30 2.44
C ASN A 14 -6.72 -10.50 2.01
N LYS A 15 -6.43 -10.66 0.71
CA LYS A 15 -5.48 -11.68 0.23
C LYS A 15 -4.04 -11.40 0.65
N ILE A 16 -3.63 -10.13 0.69
CA ILE A 16 -2.30 -9.70 1.16
C ILE A 16 -2.15 -9.90 2.67
N PHE A 17 -3.19 -9.55 3.45
CA PHE A 17 -3.23 -9.64 4.92
C PHE A 17 -3.95 -10.90 5.43
N ARG A 18 -3.76 -12.03 4.74
CA ARG A 18 -4.42 -13.30 5.08
C ARG A 18 -3.99 -13.90 6.43
N ASP A 19 -2.81 -13.52 6.91
CA ASP A 19 -2.28 -13.99 8.20
C ASP A 19 -2.77 -13.09 9.35
N PRO A 20 -3.46 -13.62 10.37
CA PRO A 20 -3.98 -12.84 11.49
C PRO A 20 -2.91 -12.05 12.24
N SER A 21 -1.66 -12.52 12.25
CA SER A 21 -0.54 -11.83 12.90
C SER A 21 -0.17 -10.52 12.19
N ILE A 22 -0.49 -10.41 10.89
CA ILE A 22 -0.21 -9.22 10.06
C ILE A 22 -1.41 -8.25 10.09
N GLN A 23 -2.62 -8.73 10.40
CA GLN A 23 -3.83 -7.90 10.46
C GLN A 23 -3.75 -6.80 11.54
N TYR A 24 -3.01 -7.03 12.63
CA TYR A 24 -2.77 -6.01 13.66
C TYR A 24 -2.12 -4.73 13.10
N GLY A 25 -1.37 -4.82 12.00
CA GLY A 25 -0.75 -3.66 11.35
C GLY A 25 -1.76 -2.66 10.79
N LEU A 26 -3.01 -3.07 10.55
CA LEU A 26 -4.07 -2.18 10.05
C LEU A 26 -4.78 -1.41 11.16
N LYS A 27 -4.60 -1.80 12.43
CA LYS A 27 -5.22 -1.12 13.59
C LYS A 27 -4.85 0.36 13.68
N GLU A 28 -3.62 0.70 13.27
CA GLU A 28 -3.14 2.09 13.21
C GLU A 28 -3.94 2.99 12.25
N PHE A 29 -4.74 2.40 11.37
CA PHE A 29 -5.51 3.09 10.33
C PHE A 29 -7.02 2.93 10.50
N GLU A 30 -7.54 2.58 11.69
CA GLU A 30 -8.97 2.36 11.94
C GLU A 30 -9.87 3.58 11.67
N GLU A 31 -9.30 4.78 11.58
CA GLU A 31 -10.03 6.01 11.27
C GLU A 31 -10.63 6.04 9.86
N TYR A 32 -10.13 5.19 8.95
CA TYR A 32 -10.61 5.09 7.57
C TYR A 32 -10.41 3.67 7.02
N ARG A 33 -11.21 3.28 6.03
CA ARG A 33 -11.04 1.95 5.42
C ARG A 33 -9.91 2.00 4.40
N PRO A 34 -8.92 1.08 4.43
CA PRO A 34 -7.83 1.05 3.46
C PRO A 34 -8.29 1.08 2.01
N GLU A 35 -9.38 0.40 1.68
CA GLU A 35 -9.96 0.34 0.34
C GLU A 35 -10.64 1.64 -0.15
N GLU A 36 -10.87 2.61 0.74
CA GLU A 36 -11.36 3.95 0.39
C GLU A 36 -10.20 4.90 0.06
N VAL A 37 -9.01 4.59 0.55
CA VAL A 37 -7.79 5.39 0.36
C VAL A 37 -6.94 4.85 -0.79
N LEU A 38 -6.85 3.53 -0.89
CA LEU A 38 -5.94 2.86 -1.80
C LEU A 38 -6.65 2.42 -3.07
N GLU A 39 -5.94 2.52 -4.18
CA GLU A 39 -6.40 2.08 -5.48
C GLU A 39 -5.55 0.92 -5.98
N ILE A 40 -6.15 -0.27 -6.06
CA ILE A 40 -5.52 -1.45 -6.61
C ILE A 40 -6.14 -1.77 -7.98
N SER A 41 -5.30 -2.15 -8.93
CA SER A 41 -5.70 -2.59 -10.27
C SER A 41 -4.98 -3.88 -10.65
N GLU A 42 -5.67 -4.75 -11.40
CA GLU A 42 -5.04 -5.89 -12.07
C GLU A 42 -4.61 -5.45 -13.46
N LYS A 43 -3.31 -5.48 -13.75
CA LYS A 43 -2.76 -5.05 -15.04
C LYS A 43 -2.34 -6.22 -15.93
N GLU A 44 -1.92 -7.29 -15.28
CA GLU A 44 -1.65 -8.57 -15.92
C GLU A 44 -2.37 -9.62 -15.10
N LYS A 45 -2.80 -10.71 -15.74
CA LYS A 45 -3.54 -11.78 -15.07
C LYS A 45 -2.78 -12.26 -13.82
N GLY A 46 -3.42 -12.17 -12.67
CA GLY A 46 -2.86 -12.57 -11.37
C GLY A 46 -1.83 -11.61 -10.77
N LYS A 47 -1.60 -10.43 -11.36
CA LYS A 47 -0.68 -9.42 -10.84
C LYS A 47 -1.41 -8.11 -10.54
N TYR A 48 -1.37 -7.75 -9.27
CA TYR A 48 -2.11 -6.62 -8.72
C TYR A 48 -1.16 -5.52 -8.30
N TYR A 49 -1.49 -4.31 -8.73
CA TYR A 49 -0.66 -3.13 -8.59
C TYR A 49 -1.40 -2.05 -7.83
N ILE A 50 -0.69 -1.37 -6.93
CA ILE A 50 -1.18 -0.17 -6.25
C ILE A 50 -0.59 1.08 -6.89
N ASN A 51 -1.36 2.15 -6.98
CA ASN A 51 -0.83 3.45 -7.37
C ASN A 51 -0.10 4.09 -6.17
N CYS A 52 1.19 4.37 -6.32
CA CYS A 52 2.00 5.00 -5.28
C CYS A 52 1.66 6.50 -5.16
N LEU A 53 1.11 6.91 -4.02
CA LEU A 53 0.65 8.28 -3.76
C LEU A 53 1.76 9.34 -3.89
N LYS A 54 3.01 8.97 -3.61
CA LYS A 54 4.18 9.87 -3.72
C LYS A 54 4.81 9.88 -5.11
N ARG A 55 4.91 8.72 -5.77
CA ARG A 55 5.67 8.56 -7.03
C ARG A 55 4.80 8.63 -8.28
N ASN A 56 3.47 8.55 -8.12
CA ASN A 56 2.51 8.37 -9.20
C ASN A 56 2.91 7.23 -10.15
N LYS A 57 3.29 6.10 -9.56
CA LYS A 57 3.76 4.90 -10.26
C LYS A 57 3.04 3.68 -9.71
N ASP A 58 2.73 2.74 -10.59
CA ASP A 58 2.14 1.47 -10.19
C ASP A 58 3.20 0.51 -9.64
N ILE A 59 2.95 -0.02 -8.45
CA ILE A 59 3.85 -0.91 -7.72
C ILE A 59 3.14 -2.26 -7.54
N LEU A 60 3.78 -3.35 -7.95
CA LEU A 60 3.28 -4.72 -7.76
C LEU A 60 3.20 -5.03 -6.26
N VAL A 61 2.01 -5.29 -5.76
CA VAL A 61 1.74 -5.61 -4.33
C VAL A 61 1.29 -7.04 -4.10
N PHE A 62 0.75 -7.70 -5.13
CA PHE A 62 0.37 -9.10 -5.03
C PHE A 62 0.56 -9.82 -6.37
N ASN A 63 1.19 -10.98 -6.33
CA ASN A 63 1.28 -11.92 -7.43
C ASN A 63 0.68 -13.26 -6.99
N ALA A 64 -0.47 -13.60 -7.59
CA ALA A 64 -1.22 -14.80 -7.25
C ALA A 64 -0.50 -16.08 -7.66
N GLU A 65 0.16 -16.10 -8.83
CA GLU A 65 0.88 -17.27 -9.34
C GLU A 65 2.05 -17.67 -8.44
N LYS A 66 2.79 -16.67 -7.94
CA LYS A 66 3.94 -16.87 -7.04
C LYS A 66 3.56 -16.86 -5.56
N ASN A 67 2.28 -16.62 -5.25
CA ASN A 67 1.80 -16.38 -3.90
C ASN A 67 2.67 -15.37 -3.12
N LEU A 68 3.11 -14.30 -3.82
CA LEU A 68 3.99 -13.28 -3.27
C LEU A 68 3.17 -12.03 -2.97
N ALA A 69 3.15 -11.63 -1.70
CA ALA A 69 2.46 -10.43 -1.24
C ALA A 69 3.45 -9.43 -0.64
N LYS A 70 3.15 -8.14 -0.78
CA LYS A 70 3.92 -7.02 -0.23
C LYS A 70 3.08 -6.19 0.75
N PRO A 71 2.79 -6.73 1.95
CA PRO A 71 2.02 -6.00 2.96
C PRO A 71 2.69 -4.70 3.37
N GLU A 72 4.03 -4.62 3.33
CA GLU A 72 4.79 -3.41 3.66
C GLU A 72 4.47 -2.24 2.72
N GLU A 73 4.17 -2.51 1.46
CA GLU A 73 3.77 -1.48 0.49
C GLU A 73 2.37 -0.95 0.78
N ILE A 74 1.44 -1.82 1.18
CA ILE A 74 0.12 -1.36 1.61
C ILE A 74 0.24 -0.44 2.84
N ILE A 75 1.00 -0.87 3.85
CA ILE A 75 1.26 -0.07 5.06
C ILE A 75 1.96 1.26 4.71
N ARG A 76 2.93 1.25 3.80
CA ARG A 76 3.62 2.46 3.33
C ARG A 76 2.66 3.45 2.69
N GLN A 77 1.76 2.99 1.81
CA GLN A 77 0.78 3.88 1.18
C GLN A 77 -0.23 4.45 2.19
N LEU A 78 -0.67 3.66 3.17
CA LEU A 78 -1.52 4.16 4.27
C LEU A 78 -0.81 5.21 5.13
N TRP A 79 0.48 5.03 5.42
CA TRP A 79 1.28 6.04 6.11
C TRP A 79 1.48 7.31 5.29
N ILE A 80 1.75 7.22 3.98
CA ILE A 80 1.84 8.41 3.13
C ILE A 80 0.53 9.19 3.18
N HIS A 81 -0.61 8.49 3.12
CA HIS A 81 -1.91 9.13 3.26
C HIS A 81 -2.09 9.79 4.64
N LYS A 82 -1.80 9.08 5.74
CA LYS A 82 -1.90 9.61 7.11
C LYS A 82 -1.01 10.84 7.31
N LEU A 83 0.25 10.77 6.89
CA LEU A 83 1.20 11.89 6.95
C LEU A 83 0.69 13.09 6.16
N ASN A 84 0.10 12.88 4.99
CA ASN A 84 -0.39 13.97 4.16
C ASN A 84 -1.70 14.58 4.65
N LYS A 85 -2.68 13.75 5.02
CA LYS A 85 -4.04 14.19 5.33
C LYS A 85 -4.28 14.49 6.80
N TYR A 86 -3.71 13.68 7.69
CA TYR A 86 -3.89 13.84 9.13
C TYR A 86 -2.82 14.78 9.71
N TYR A 87 -1.55 14.54 9.39
CA TYR A 87 -0.44 15.34 9.94
C TYR A 87 -0.05 16.57 9.10
N GLY A 88 -0.60 16.71 7.89
CA GLY A 88 -0.38 17.89 7.04
C GLY A 88 1.01 17.98 6.41
N TYR A 89 1.80 16.90 6.37
CA TYR A 89 3.07 16.90 5.66
C TYR A 89 2.82 16.91 4.14
N SER A 90 3.35 17.91 3.43
CA SER A 90 3.31 17.92 1.97
C SER A 90 4.05 16.70 1.42
N LEU A 91 3.58 16.15 0.29
CA LEU A 91 4.25 15.00 -0.34
C LEU A 91 5.71 15.29 -0.66
N GLU A 92 6.07 16.55 -0.96
CA GLU A 92 7.43 17.01 -1.19
C GLU A 92 8.37 16.78 0.01
N ARG A 93 7.85 16.77 1.24
CA ARG A 93 8.60 16.50 2.47
C ARG A 93 8.71 15.01 2.83
N ILE A 94 8.12 14.13 2.02
CA ILE A 94 8.11 12.69 2.24
C ILE A 94 9.03 12.02 1.23
N ASP A 95 10.09 11.37 1.73
CA ASP A 95 10.97 10.48 0.97
C ASP A 95 10.67 9.01 1.32
N LEU A 96 10.74 8.12 0.34
CA LEU A 96 10.42 6.70 0.52
C LEU A 96 11.65 5.79 0.61
N GLU A 97 12.75 6.17 -0.02
CA GLU A 97 14.00 5.41 -0.05
C GLU A 97 15.15 6.37 0.16
N LYS A 98 16.15 5.95 0.94
CA LYS A 98 17.41 6.65 1.10
C LYS A 98 18.53 5.68 0.76
N ASP A 99 19.43 6.11 -0.11
CA ASP A 99 20.68 5.39 -0.37
C ASP A 99 21.53 5.43 0.90
N ILE A 100 21.79 4.28 1.51
CA ILE A 100 22.65 4.16 2.69
C ILE A 100 23.96 3.52 2.23
N ARG A 101 25.04 4.29 2.27
CA ARG A 101 26.40 3.78 2.01
C ARG A 101 27.13 3.63 3.34
N PHE A 102 27.42 2.38 3.69
CA PHE A 102 28.32 2.10 4.80
C PHE A 102 29.76 2.42 4.36
N GLY A 103 30.49 3.19 5.17
CA GLY A 103 31.90 3.46 4.93
C GLY A 103 32.69 2.15 4.89
N HIS A 104 33.59 2.01 3.92
CA HIS A 104 34.64 0.99 3.98
C HIS A 104 35.87 1.66 4.57
N GLU A 105 36.46 1.04 5.60
CA GLU A 105 37.77 1.42 6.15
C GLU A 105 38.91 1.24 5.15
#